data_AF-A0AAD7TX39-F1
#
_entry.id   AF-A0AAD7TX39-F1
#
_cell.length_a   1.000
_cell.length_b   1.000
_cell.length_c   1.000
_cell.angle_alpha   90.00
_cell.angle_beta   90.00
_cell.angle_gamma   90.00
#
_symmetry.space_group_name_H-M   'P 1'
#
loop_
_entity.id
_entity.type
_entity.pdbx_description
1 polymer ?
#
loop_
_entity_poly.entity_id
_entity_poly.type
_entity_poly.pdbx_seq_one_letter_code
_entity_poly.pdbx_strand_id
1 'polypeptide(L)'
;MGYEKNAIFFLTSQAFTITKHKPTTNSDSSRLDAAPTPLRLCCLCRLAQQSHCREYLRPLLYSSAVHLMHPQAGYVVSKLGGAAALRERHEVLGAVMSNFTLVDPAGWDCDLQSVYSAYMGYFQLHGIAWYERSWSVFFESFEEFLTFSWPTITVTDTWTGRAHIVVRMSSVGAFLKMLKTRFGETLPIVENILRITPFETSQRHLRTISDYATYKKVFSTLPAVVLAAQKVHVRNGEPKAIRELWASRDKTFLALDFEWSERNSASCIEWGYAAVRCGHLDTAGAWPPDPEPNYRRGHYIVAEYVDKVHNKHKPSFPWAYAFGDSQLVPKAKLPQMIQAIVSSLISPDSETIPNTLVLVSHGTTGDLRRLEEMKIKLPHNLLVLDTMAFERQLYSTGQRGAMQEPSGKPREQGSNLALTGMLQSLGVDTQRVLHNAGNAAFMCLLGLQLLLDPDTKVPTPRIHNGLPAMMRGPSRSPSMPPAIAFMPSPQLFPPMGMMSTGSPVMFPSGVSSDAFGDPSGRMSYFPTHRSGSDHRLTPTPPIGGSYNGRMPGRPRVSSTNDVNEMGESLAAMNLKSKSMGARVSPQSR
;
A
#
# COMPACT_ATOMS: atom_id res chain seq x y z
N MET A 1 8.18 -57.66 9.56
CA MET A 1 9.38 -56.80 9.72
C MET A 1 10.32 -57.13 8.57
N GLY A 2 10.49 -56.32 7.52
CA GLY A 2 9.85 -55.04 7.21
C GLY A 2 10.70 -53.83 7.57
N TYR A 3 11.58 -53.41 6.66
CA TYR A 3 12.05 -52.03 6.43
C TYR A 3 12.88 -51.97 5.14
N GLU A 4 12.24 -51.63 4.01
CA GLU A 4 12.93 -51.16 2.80
C GLU A 4 12.57 -49.69 2.53
N LYS A 5 13.50 -48.96 1.91
CA LYS A 5 13.43 -47.50 1.75
C LYS A 5 13.04 -47.15 0.32
N ASN A 6 11.80 -46.72 0.10
CA ASN A 6 11.42 -46.09 -1.17
C ASN A 6 11.98 -44.66 -1.24
N ALA A 7 12.90 -44.43 -2.17
CA ALA A 7 13.39 -43.09 -2.52
C ALA A 7 12.40 -42.41 -3.47
N ILE A 8 12.02 -41.18 -3.17
CA ILE A 8 11.13 -40.37 -4.02
C ILE A 8 12.00 -39.62 -5.05
N PHE A 9 11.83 -39.95 -6.33
CA PHE A 9 12.44 -39.19 -7.43
C PHE A 9 11.69 -37.88 -7.66
N PHE A 10 12.40 -36.75 -7.61
CA PHE A 10 11.92 -35.47 -8.14
C PHE A 10 12.12 -35.45 -9.66
N LEU A 11 11.04 -35.31 -10.43
CA LEU A 11 11.10 -34.99 -11.85
C LEU A 11 11.18 -33.47 -12.03
N THR A 12 12.34 -32.97 -12.48
CA THR A 12 12.53 -31.57 -12.86
C THR A 12 12.02 -31.34 -14.29
N SER A 13 11.25 -30.27 -14.48
CA SER A 13 10.73 -29.90 -15.81
C SER A 13 11.84 -29.29 -16.66
N GLN A 14 12.14 -29.90 -17.81
CA GLN A 14 13.03 -29.30 -18.81
C GLN A 14 12.26 -28.29 -19.67
N ALA A 15 12.85 -27.11 -19.87
CA ALA A 15 12.28 -26.08 -20.74
C ALA A 15 12.56 -26.37 -22.22
N PHE A 16 11.53 -26.28 -23.06
CA PHE A 16 11.68 -26.38 -24.52
C PHE A 16 11.98 -25.01 -25.13
N THR A 17 13.19 -24.85 -25.68
CA THR A 17 13.59 -23.65 -26.43
C THR A 17 13.08 -23.72 -27.86
N ILE A 18 12.14 -22.85 -28.23
CA ILE A 18 11.63 -22.75 -29.61
C ILE A 18 12.45 -21.72 -30.40
N THR A 19 13.35 -22.19 -31.25
CA THR A 19 14.09 -21.36 -32.21
C THR A 19 13.23 -21.05 -33.45
N LYS A 20 12.99 -19.76 -33.73
CA LYS A 20 12.30 -19.32 -34.95
C LYS A 20 13.27 -19.28 -36.13
N HIS A 21 13.26 -20.32 -36.97
CA HIS A 21 13.88 -20.23 -38.30
C HIS A 21 12.99 -19.46 -39.28
N LYS A 22 13.65 -18.69 -40.15
CA LYS A 22 13.03 -17.83 -41.17
C LYS A 22 13.16 -18.52 -42.53
N PRO A 23 12.07 -18.84 -43.25
CA PRO A 23 12.16 -19.48 -44.55
C PRO A 23 12.64 -18.48 -45.62
N THR A 24 13.58 -18.90 -46.45
CA THR A 24 13.89 -18.27 -47.74
C THR A 24 13.43 -19.20 -48.85
N THR A 25 12.89 -18.61 -49.92
CA THR A 25 12.29 -19.33 -51.05
C THR A 25 13.36 -19.93 -51.95
N ASN A 26 13.11 -21.15 -52.45
CA ASN A 26 13.52 -21.55 -53.80
C ASN A 26 12.47 -22.49 -54.38
N SER A 27 12.32 -22.44 -55.70
CA SER A 27 11.42 -23.28 -56.49
C SER A 27 12.09 -24.59 -56.90
N ASP A 28 11.31 -25.66 -57.10
CA ASP A 28 11.33 -26.43 -58.35
C ASP A 28 10.13 -27.41 -58.44
N SER A 29 9.97 -28.09 -59.59
CA SER A 29 8.67 -28.53 -60.11
C SER A 29 8.49 -30.03 -60.38
N SER A 30 7.34 -30.61 -59.99
CA SER A 30 6.61 -31.74 -60.64
C SER A 30 5.27 -31.98 -59.87
N ARG A 31 4.10 -32.26 -60.47
CA ARG A 31 3.62 -33.49 -61.16
C ARG A 31 3.85 -34.75 -60.30
N LEU A 32 2.90 -35.61 -59.89
CA LEU A 32 1.43 -35.80 -60.06
C LEU A 32 0.89 -36.48 -58.74
N ASP A 33 -0.34 -36.97 -58.51
CA ASP A 33 -1.56 -37.21 -59.32
C ASP A 33 -2.86 -37.05 -58.44
N ALA A 34 -3.93 -37.85 -58.63
CA ALA A 34 -5.26 -37.64 -58.04
C ALA A 34 -5.92 -38.83 -57.27
N ALA A 35 -6.98 -38.50 -56.51
CA ALA A 35 -8.10 -39.38 -56.08
C ALA A 35 -7.88 -40.33 -54.84
N PRO A 36 -8.93 -40.97 -54.24
CA PRO A 36 -9.23 -40.68 -52.82
C PRO A 36 -9.65 -41.84 -51.86
N THR A 37 -9.42 -41.65 -50.55
CA THR A 37 -10.12 -42.31 -49.38
C THR A 37 -9.95 -43.85 -49.22
N PRO A 38 -10.41 -44.53 -48.14
CA PRO A 38 -11.08 -44.08 -46.89
C PRO A 38 -10.52 -44.67 -45.53
N LEU A 39 -11.15 -44.23 -44.42
CA LEU A 39 -11.40 -44.96 -43.15
C LEU A 39 -10.27 -45.46 -42.22
N ARG A 40 -10.12 -44.78 -41.06
CA ARG A 40 -10.28 -45.26 -39.65
C ARG A 40 -9.49 -44.35 -38.67
N LEU A 41 -9.73 -44.28 -37.36
CA LEU A 41 -10.92 -44.36 -36.48
C LEU A 41 -10.38 -44.05 -35.05
N CYS A 42 -11.17 -43.39 -34.19
CA CYS A 42 -10.79 -42.98 -32.81
C CYS A 42 -9.67 -41.90 -32.73
N CYS A 43 -9.63 -40.98 -31.76
CA CYS A 43 -10.23 -41.04 -30.43
C CYS A 43 -10.65 -39.67 -29.84
N LEU A 44 -11.68 -39.71 -28.99
CA LEU A 44 -12.00 -38.83 -27.84
C LEU A 44 -12.12 -37.29 -28.00
N CYS A 45 -13.30 -36.79 -27.61
CA CYS A 45 -13.65 -35.39 -27.46
C CYS A 45 -12.81 -34.62 -26.43
N ARG A 46 -12.45 -33.37 -26.75
CA ARG A 46 -12.16 -32.32 -25.75
C ARG A 46 -12.72 -30.96 -26.19
N LEU A 47 -14.01 -30.78 -25.95
CA LEU A 47 -14.74 -29.51 -25.95
C LEU A 47 -15.69 -29.55 -24.73
N ALA A 48 -15.95 -28.46 -24.00
CA ALA A 48 -15.28 -27.15 -23.99
C ALA A 48 -15.58 -26.45 -22.65
N GLN A 49 -14.68 -25.57 -22.17
CA GLN A 49 -15.03 -24.61 -21.11
C GLN A 49 -14.08 -23.40 -21.05
N GLN A 50 -14.06 -22.58 -22.10
CA GLN A 50 -13.50 -21.22 -22.05
C GLN A 50 -14.04 -20.34 -23.20
N SER A 51 -15.03 -19.49 -22.92
CA SER A 51 -15.37 -18.29 -23.72
C SER A 51 -16.46 -17.44 -23.04
N HIS A 52 -16.49 -16.16 -23.40
CA HIS A 52 -17.57 -15.18 -23.16
C HIS A 52 -18.05 -14.92 -21.72
N CYS A 53 -17.37 -13.95 -21.07
CA CYS A 53 -18.01 -12.95 -20.22
C CYS A 53 -17.34 -11.57 -20.43
N ARG A 54 -17.73 -10.84 -21.47
CA ARG A 54 -17.50 -9.41 -21.64
C ARG A 54 -18.69 -8.76 -22.35
N GLU A 55 -18.97 -7.53 -21.94
CA GLU A 55 -19.83 -6.54 -22.62
C GLU A 55 -21.27 -6.97 -22.96
N TYR A 56 -22.22 -6.49 -22.16
CA TYR A 56 -23.07 -5.35 -22.57
C TYR A 56 -23.76 -4.72 -21.35
N LEU A 57 -23.52 -3.42 -21.13
CA LEU A 57 -24.29 -2.60 -20.17
C LEU A 57 -24.79 -1.34 -20.89
N ARG A 58 -26.10 -1.28 -21.12
CA ARG A 58 -26.85 -0.04 -21.37
C ARG A 58 -28.02 0.02 -20.38
N PRO A 59 -28.23 1.12 -19.66
CA PRO A 59 -29.42 1.27 -18.83
C PRO A 59 -30.65 1.54 -19.70
N LEU A 60 -31.74 0.82 -19.43
CA LEU A 60 -33.05 1.17 -19.98
C LEU A 60 -33.63 2.34 -19.18
N LEU A 61 -33.92 3.45 -19.86
CA LEU A 61 -34.81 4.48 -19.35
C LEU A 61 -36.24 3.97 -19.45
N TYR A 62 -36.97 3.88 -18.34
CA TYR A 62 -38.42 3.71 -18.35
C TYR A 62 -39.10 4.96 -17.80
N SER A 63 -39.82 5.64 -18.68
CA SER A 63 -40.73 6.73 -18.31
C SER A 63 -42.07 6.13 -17.91
N SER A 64 -42.66 6.65 -16.83
CA SER A 64 -44.09 6.53 -16.53
C SER A 64 -44.49 7.61 -15.53
N ALA A 65 -45.07 8.70 -16.03
CA ALA A 65 -45.76 9.68 -15.20
C ALA A 65 -47.26 9.34 -15.20
N VAL A 66 -47.84 9.18 -14.01
CA VAL A 66 -49.30 9.17 -13.79
C VAL A 66 -49.58 10.16 -12.65
N HIS A 67 -50.68 10.90 -12.77
CA HIS A 67 -51.01 12.04 -11.92
C HIS A 67 -52.45 11.88 -11.41
N LEU A 68 -52.78 12.46 -10.24
CA LEU A 68 -54.10 12.47 -9.60
C LEU A 68 -54.57 11.06 -9.13
N MET A 69 -55.20 10.85 -7.98
CA MET A 69 -56.11 11.70 -7.19
C MET A 69 -55.88 11.60 -5.68
N HIS A 70 -56.35 12.60 -4.94
CA HIS A 70 -56.64 12.49 -3.50
C HIS A 70 -57.95 11.72 -3.30
N PRO A 71 -58.14 11.07 -2.14
CA PRO A 71 -59.24 11.56 -1.30
C PRO A 71 -58.85 11.74 0.17
N GLN A 72 -59.70 12.41 0.93
CA GLN A 72 -59.63 12.48 2.39
C GLN A 72 -60.57 11.42 2.98
N ALA A 73 -60.13 10.71 4.02
CA ALA A 73 -60.98 9.89 4.86
C ALA A 73 -60.46 9.93 6.30
N GLY A 74 -61.13 10.70 7.17
CA GLY A 74 -60.80 10.75 8.59
C GLY A 74 -61.38 9.56 9.34
N TYR A 75 -60.56 8.87 10.12
CA TYR A 75 -61.01 7.81 11.03
C TYR A 75 -60.73 8.16 12.50
N VAL A 76 -61.74 7.96 13.34
CA VAL A 76 -61.70 8.30 14.77
C VAL A 76 -60.87 7.27 15.53
N VAL A 77 -59.83 7.72 16.24
CA VAL A 77 -59.00 6.85 17.08
C VAL A 77 -59.68 6.62 18.43
N SER A 78 -60.45 5.54 18.53
CA SER A 78 -60.98 5.03 19.79
C SER A 78 -59.85 4.44 20.66
N LYS A 79 -59.51 5.10 21.77
CA LYS A 79 -58.61 4.53 22.80
C LYS A 79 -59.28 3.33 23.47
N LEU A 80 -58.64 2.16 23.44
CA LEU A 80 -58.74 1.05 24.42
C LEU A 80 -57.69 -0.03 24.09
N GLY A 81 -57.26 -0.85 25.07
CA GLY A 81 -56.48 -2.08 24.80
C GLY A 81 -54.95 -2.04 24.98
N GLY A 82 -54.39 -1.13 25.79
CA GLY A 82 -52.94 -1.12 26.08
C GLY A 82 -52.51 -2.04 27.23
N ALA A 83 -51.94 -3.22 26.93
CA ALA A 83 -51.19 -4.04 27.91
C ALA A 83 -50.25 -5.09 27.27
N ALA A 84 -50.75 -5.89 26.32
CA ALA A 84 -50.05 -7.10 25.86
C ALA A 84 -48.85 -6.83 24.93
N ALA A 85 -49.02 -5.96 23.92
CA ALA A 85 -48.07 -5.79 22.81
C ALA A 85 -46.72 -5.12 23.15
N LEU A 86 -46.46 -4.83 24.43
CA LEU A 86 -45.23 -4.17 24.90
C LEU A 86 -44.21 -5.16 25.48
N ARG A 87 -44.61 -6.39 25.79
CA ARG A 87 -43.69 -7.42 26.32
C ARG A 87 -42.84 -8.05 25.21
N GLU A 88 -43.48 -8.39 24.09
CA GLU A 88 -42.87 -9.03 22.91
C GLU A 88 -41.79 -8.15 22.24
N ARG A 89 -41.96 -6.81 22.27
CA ARG A 89 -40.96 -5.87 21.72
C ARG A 89 -39.67 -5.76 22.56
N HIS A 90 -39.66 -6.24 23.81
CA HIS A 90 -38.46 -6.20 24.65
C HIS A 90 -37.55 -7.42 24.45
N GLU A 91 -38.07 -8.59 24.08
CA GLU A 91 -37.24 -9.76 23.76
C GLU A 91 -36.56 -9.61 22.39
N VAL A 92 -37.27 -9.10 21.38
CA VAL A 92 -36.72 -8.87 20.03
C VAL A 92 -35.51 -7.91 20.03
N LEU A 93 -35.47 -6.94 20.95
CA LEU A 93 -34.33 -6.03 21.10
C LEU A 93 -33.17 -6.61 21.92
N GLY A 94 -33.41 -7.65 22.73
CA GLY A 94 -32.35 -8.36 23.46
C GLY A 94 -31.53 -9.30 22.57
N ALA A 95 -32.18 -9.94 21.59
CA ALA A 95 -31.56 -10.95 20.73
C ALA A 95 -30.53 -10.41 19.71
N VAL A 96 -30.44 -9.09 19.50
CA VAL A 96 -29.55 -8.47 18.50
C VAL A 96 -28.19 -8.06 19.09
N MET A 97 -27.89 -8.45 20.34
CA MET A 97 -26.51 -8.49 20.83
C MET A 97 -25.78 -9.69 20.21
N SER A 98 -25.44 -9.58 18.92
CA SER A 98 -24.73 -10.61 18.16
C SER A 98 -23.46 -11.05 18.89
N ASN A 99 -23.41 -12.33 19.31
CA ASN A 99 -22.32 -12.89 20.10
C ASN A 99 -20.95 -12.60 19.46
N PHE A 100 -20.17 -11.72 20.10
CA PHE A 100 -18.86 -11.28 19.61
C PHE A 100 -17.77 -12.31 19.96
N THR A 101 -17.95 -13.53 19.47
CA THR A 101 -17.00 -14.62 19.72
C THR A 101 -15.82 -14.50 18.75
N LEU A 102 -14.63 -14.25 19.31
CA LEU A 102 -13.38 -14.30 18.56
C LEU A 102 -12.80 -15.72 18.60
N VAL A 103 -12.28 -16.19 17.48
CA VAL A 103 -11.64 -17.52 17.35
C VAL A 103 -10.33 -17.43 16.59
N ASP A 104 -9.40 -18.30 16.94
CA ASP A 104 -8.17 -18.55 16.19
C ASP A 104 -8.50 -19.13 14.79
N PRO A 105 -7.98 -18.58 13.68
CA PRO A 105 -8.09 -19.14 12.33
C PRO A 105 -7.46 -20.53 12.14
N ALA A 106 -6.59 -20.97 13.04
CA ALA A 106 -6.05 -22.33 13.00
C ALA A 106 -7.19 -23.38 12.98
N GLY A 107 -7.08 -24.33 12.03
CA GLY A 107 -8.07 -25.40 11.83
C GLY A 107 -9.39 -24.97 11.17
N TRP A 108 -9.49 -23.75 10.63
CA TRP A 108 -10.59 -23.31 9.77
C TRP A 108 -10.18 -23.43 8.30
N ASP A 109 -10.15 -24.67 7.81
CA ASP A 109 -9.42 -25.08 6.62
C ASP A 109 -10.32 -25.47 5.43
N CYS A 110 -11.65 -25.49 5.57
CA CYS A 110 -12.56 -25.98 4.53
C CYS A 110 -13.45 -24.84 4.01
N ASP A 111 -13.40 -24.52 2.72
CA ASP A 111 -14.32 -23.52 2.12
C ASP A 111 -15.77 -24.05 2.11
N LEU A 112 -16.70 -23.29 2.67
CA LEU A 112 -18.10 -23.68 2.88
C LEU A 112 -18.83 -24.02 1.57
N GLN A 113 -18.60 -23.26 0.50
CA GLN A 113 -19.24 -23.50 -0.79
C GLN A 113 -18.64 -24.74 -1.46
N SER A 114 -17.33 -24.96 -1.25
CA SER A 114 -16.66 -26.17 -1.72
C SER A 114 -17.22 -27.44 -1.08
N VAL A 115 -17.57 -27.43 0.23
CA VAL A 115 -18.17 -28.59 0.92
C VAL A 115 -19.45 -29.04 0.20
N TYR A 116 -20.37 -28.11 -0.08
CA TYR A 116 -21.59 -28.41 -0.85
C TYR A 116 -21.25 -29.00 -2.23
N SER A 117 -20.38 -28.34 -2.99
CA SER A 117 -20.01 -28.78 -4.34
C SER A 117 -19.33 -30.15 -4.37
N ALA A 118 -18.55 -30.48 -3.34
CA ALA A 118 -17.86 -31.76 -3.22
C ALA A 118 -18.85 -32.92 -2.98
N TYR A 119 -19.92 -32.70 -2.19
CA TYR A 119 -20.99 -33.68 -2.03
C TYR A 119 -21.81 -33.85 -3.31
N MET A 120 -22.19 -32.76 -3.98
CA MET A 120 -22.93 -32.85 -5.26
C MET A 120 -22.13 -33.60 -6.34
N GLY A 121 -20.83 -33.31 -6.45
CA GLY A 121 -19.92 -34.05 -7.34
C GLY A 121 -19.72 -35.51 -6.92
N TYR A 122 -19.68 -35.80 -5.62
CA TYR A 122 -19.61 -37.17 -5.09
C TYR A 122 -20.86 -37.98 -5.46
N PHE A 123 -22.07 -37.41 -5.32
CA PHE A 123 -23.31 -38.09 -5.70
C PHE A 123 -23.37 -38.39 -7.20
N GLN A 124 -22.96 -37.42 -8.03
CA GLN A 124 -22.88 -37.60 -9.49
C GLN A 124 -21.88 -38.70 -9.87
N LEU A 125 -20.69 -38.70 -9.28
CA LEU A 125 -19.63 -39.67 -9.58
C LEU A 125 -20.00 -41.11 -9.19
N HIS A 126 -20.81 -41.30 -8.14
CA HIS A 126 -21.19 -42.62 -7.62
C HIS A 126 -22.61 -43.05 -8.02
N GLY A 127 -23.30 -42.29 -8.89
CA GLY A 127 -24.68 -42.60 -9.31
C GLY A 127 -25.70 -42.58 -8.18
N ILE A 128 -25.46 -41.81 -7.11
CA ILE A 128 -26.32 -41.78 -5.93
C ILE A 128 -27.56 -40.92 -6.24
N ALA A 129 -28.73 -41.56 -6.23
CA ALA A 129 -30.03 -40.89 -6.27
C ALA A 129 -30.32 -40.15 -4.96
N TRP A 130 -29.56 -39.08 -4.70
CA TRP A 130 -29.60 -38.27 -3.48
C TRP A 130 -30.96 -37.61 -3.27
N TYR A 131 -31.68 -37.31 -4.35
CA TYR A 131 -33.03 -36.72 -4.36
C TYR A 131 -34.12 -37.69 -3.85
N GLU A 132 -33.86 -39.00 -3.83
CA GLU A 132 -34.76 -40.01 -3.23
C GLU A 132 -34.49 -40.24 -1.74
N ARG A 133 -33.46 -39.58 -1.18
CA ARG A 133 -33.03 -39.82 0.20
C ARG A 133 -33.76 -38.94 1.18
N SER A 134 -33.87 -39.41 2.42
CA SER A 134 -34.60 -38.70 3.48
C SER A 134 -33.94 -37.37 3.89
N TRP A 135 -32.64 -37.24 3.63
CA TRP A 135 -31.82 -36.04 3.83
C TRP A 135 -31.68 -35.15 2.57
N SER A 136 -32.35 -35.49 1.46
CA SER A 136 -32.30 -34.81 0.16
C SER A 136 -32.43 -33.29 0.24
N VAL A 137 -33.33 -32.80 1.09
CA VAL A 137 -33.64 -31.37 1.31
C VAL A 137 -32.38 -30.50 1.48
N PHE A 138 -31.38 -30.96 2.25
CA PHE A 138 -30.13 -30.21 2.46
C PHE A 138 -29.25 -30.06 1.21
N PHE A 139 -29.61 -30.70 0.10
CA PHE A 139 -28.85 -30.68 -1.15
C PHE A 139 -29.68 -30.22 -2.37
N GLU A 140 -30.98 -29.95 -2.21
CA GLU A 140 -31.83 -29.36 -3.26
C GLU A 140 -31.26 -28.04 -3.79
N SER A 141 -30.68 -27.24 -2.89
CA SER A 141 -29.94 -26.03 -3.24
C SER A 141 -28.83 -25.72 -2.23
N PHE A 142 -27.94 -24.81 -2.59
CA PHE A 142 -26.99 -24.25 -1.63
C PHE A 142 -27.66 -23.39 -0.54
N GLU A 143 -28.89 -22.89 -0.77
CA GLU A 143 -29.64 -22.17 0.27
C GLU A 143 -30.16 -23.15 1.34
N GLU A 144 -30.74 -24.27 0.94
CA GLU A 144 -31.16 -25.33 1.87
C GLU A 144 -29.97 -25.96 2.62
N PHE A 145 -28.82 -26.10 1.96
CA PHE A 145 -27.58 -26.55 2.61
C PHE A 145 -27.14 -25.64 3.78
N LEU A 146 -27.47 -24.34 3.74
CA LEU A 146 -27.12 -23.40 4.81
C LEU A 146 -28.00 -23.53 6.06
N THR A 147 -29.19 -24.15 5.96
CA THR A 147 -30.13 -24.30 7.09
C THR A 147 -29.54 -25.07 8.28
N PHE A 148 -28.50 -25.87 8.07
CA PHE A 148 -27.71 -26.49 9.14
C PHE A 148 -27.09 -25.48 10.13
N SER A 149 -27.06 -24.18 9.80
CA SER A 149 -26.52 -23.10 10.65
C SER A 149 -25.01 -23.25 10.86
N TRP A 150 -24.26 -23.14 9.76
CA TRP A 150 -22.82 -23.35 9.72
C TRP A 150 -22.06 -22.30 10.56
N PRO A 151 -21.25 -22.72 11.56
CA PRO A 151 -20.28 -21.83 12.18
C PRO A 151 -19.13 -21.58 11.18
N THR A 152 -18.75 -20.32 10.99
CA THR A 152 -17.83 -19.86 9.94
C THR A 152 -16.93 -18.72 10.42
N ILE A 153 -15.80 -18.55 9.75
CA ILE A 153 -15.06 -17.28 9.70
C ILE A 153 -14.75 -16.91 8.25
N THR A 154 -14.33 -15.66 8.02
CA THR A 154 -13.65 -15.29 6.77
C THR A 154 -12.13 -15.34 6.98
N VAL A 155 -11.39 -15.80 5.99
CA VAL A 155 -9.91 -15.81 5.93
C VAL A 155 -9.43 -15.51 4.51
N THR A 156 -8.16 -15.17 4.34
CA THR A 156 -7.45 -15.17 3.05
C THR A 156 -6.62 -16.44 2.93
N ASP A 157 -6.63 -17.10 1.78
CA ASP A 157 -5.75 -18.21 1.47
C ASP A 157 -4.33 -17.74 1.15
N THR A 158 -3.34 -18.29 1.84
CA THR A 158 -1.92 -17.93 1.73
C THR A 158 -1.35 -18.15 0.32
N TRP A 159 -1.86 -19.15 -0.43
CA TRP A 159 -1.31 -19.52 -1.73
C TRP A 159 -1.89 -18.70 -2.88
N THR A 160 -3.22 -18.56 -2.90
CA THR A 160 -3.97 -17.89 -3.96
C THR A 160 -4.24 -16.41 -3.70
N GLY A 161 -4.08 -15.92 -2.47
CA GLY A 161 -4.42 -14.55 -2.07
C GLY A 161 -5.92 -14.24 -2.08
N ARG A 162 -6.78 -15.26 -2.26
CA ARG A 162 -8.24 -15.11 -2.32
C ARG A 162 -8.85 -15.20 -0.93
N ALA A 163 -9.92 -14.43 -0.68
CA ALA A 163 -10.69 -14.57 0.56
C ALA A 163 -11.81 -15.60 0.43
N HIS A 164 -12.02 -16.37 1.50
CA HIS A 164 -12.92 -17.51 1.58
C HIS A 164 -13.82 -17.43 2.83
N ILE A 165 -15.00 -18.06 2.78
CA ILE A 165 -15.84 -18.33 3.94
C ILE A 165 -15.56 -19.78 4.35
N VAL A 166 -14.90 -19.96 5.48
CA VAL A 166 -14.37 -21.27 5.90
C VAL A 166 -15.09 -21.82 7.13
N VAL A 167 -15.22 -23.14 7.16
CA VAL A 167 -15.70 -23.95 8.29
C VAL A 167 -14.56 -24.83 8.81
N ARG A 168 -14.71 -25.41 10.01
CA ARG A 168 -13.82 -26.47 10.48
C ARG A 168 -14.27 -27.82 9.94
N MET A 169 -13.33 -28.73 9.68
CA MET A 169 -13.67 -30.14 9.37
C MET A 169 -14.53 -30.81 10.47
N SER A 170 -14.40 -30.39 11.73
CA SER A 170 -15.30 -30.84 12.81
C SER A 170 -16.75 -30.38 12.65
N SER A 171 -17.00 -29.25 11.97
CA SER A 171 -18.35 -28.78 11.61
C SER A 171 -18.96 -29.64 10.49
N VAL A 172 -18.15 -30.08 9.52
CA VAL A 172 -18.57 -31.05 8.50
C VAL A 172 -18.90 -32.40 9.16
N GLY A 173 -18.06 -32.86 10.10
CA GLY A 173 -18.36 -34.05 10.91
C GLY A 173 -19.63 -33.92 11.76
N ALA A 174 -19.94 -32.72 12.26
CA ALA A 174 -21.18 -32.45 12.99
C ALA A 174 -22.42 -32.50 12.07
N PHE A 175 -22.32 -32.00 10.83
CA PHE A 175 -23.36 -32.13 9.81
C PHE A 175 -23.63 -33.60 9.47
N LEU A 176 -22.59 -34.39 9.19
CA LEU A 176 -22.72 -35.83 8.93
C LEU A 176 -23.31 -36.59 10.12
N LYS A 177 -22.95 -36.22 11.35
CA LYS A 177 -23.54 -36.79 12.58
C LYS A 177 -25.02 -36.41 12.72
N MET A 178 -25.40 -35.17 12.39
CA MET A 178 -26.79 -34.71 12.38
C MET A 178 -27.62 -35.52 11.39
N LEU A 179 -27.11 -35.75 10.17
CA LEU A 179 -27.78 -36.59 9.18
C LEU A 179 -28.00 -38.02 9.72
N LYS A 180 -26.94 -38.65 10.25
CA LYS A 180 -27.03 -39.99 10.85
C LYS A 180 -28.06 -40.07 11.99
N THR A 181 -28.12 -39.07 12.86
CA THR A 181 -29.02 -39.12 14.03
C THR A 181 -30.46 -38.72 13.75
N ARG A 182 -30.73 -37.93 12.70
CA ARG A 182 -32.12 -37.56 12.31
C ARG A 182 -32.74 -38.51 11.30
N PHE A 183 -31.94 -39.09 10.40
CA PHE A 183 -32.41 -39.84 9.24
C PHE A 183 -31.99 -41.31 9.22
N GLY A 184 -31.07 -41.73 10.10
CA GLY A 184 -30.50 -43.08 10.12
C GLY A 184 -29.49 -43.38 9.01
N GLU A 185 -29.53 -42.64 7.89
CA GLU A 185 -28.60 -42.75 6.77
C GLU A 185 -27.21 -42.15 7.08
N THR A 186 -26.14 -42.75 6.53
CA THR A 186 -24.76 -42.25 6.68
C THR A 186 -24.15 -41.80 5.36
N LEU A 187 -23.67 -40.57 5.30
CA LEU A 187 -22.80 -40.08 4.23
C LEU A 187 -21.31 -40.16 4.64
N PRO A 188 -20.39 -40.46 3.70
CA PRO A 188 -18.95 -40.43 3.96
C PRO A 188 -18.42 -38.98 4.03
N ILE A 189 -17.18 -38.83 4.51
CA ILE A 189 -16.40 -37.60 4.29
C ILE A 189 -15.88 -37.64 2.85
N VAL A 190 -16.07 -36.56 2.09
CA VAL A 190 -15.62 -36.45 0.70
C VAL A 190 -14.29 -35.71 0.60
N GLU A 191 -13.37 -36.19 -0.25
CA GLU A 191 -12.00 -35.68 -0.32
C GLU A 191 -11.89 -34.36 -1.09
N ASN A 192 -12.75 -34.13 -2.09
CA ASN A 192 -12.72 -32.99 -3.01
C ASN A 192 -13.17 -31.64 -2.40
N ILE A 193 -13.06 -31.46 -1.08
CA ILE A 193 -13.32 -30.20 -0.38
C ILE A 193 -12.09 -29.29 -0.56
N LEU A 194 -12.31 -28.05 -1.00
CA LEU A 194 -11.21 -27.09 -1.17
C LEU A 194 -10.60 -26.76 0.20
N ARG A 195 -9.34 -27.14 0.37
CA ARG A 195 -8.55 -26.81 1.55
C ARG A 195 -7.90 -25.45 1.40
N ILE A 196 -8.05 -24.64 2.45
CA ILE A 196 -7.57 -23.27 2.56
C ILE A 196 -6.46 -23.23 3.60
N THR A 197 -5.38 -22.47 3.35
CA THR A 197 -4.35 -22.19 4.36
C THR A 197 -4.51 -20.75 4.86
N PRO A 198 -5.16 -20.51 6.02
CA PRO A 198 -5.41 -19.15 6.51
C PRO A 198 -4.12 -18.34 6.65
N PHE A 199 -4.10 -17.18 6.01
CA PHE A 199 -3.01 -16.21 6.13
C PHE A 199 -3.06 -15.48 7.47
N GLU A 200 -4.25 -15.20 8.00
CA GLU A 200 -4.39 -14.37 9.19
C GLU A 200 -4.03 -15.11 10.48
N THR A 201 -3.04 -14.56 11.19
CA THR A 201 -2.59 -15.01 12.52
C THR A 201 -3.35 -14.35 13.68
N SER A 202 -4.24 -13.40 13.38
CA SER A 202 -5.07 -12.68 14.36
C SER A 202 -6.45 -13.32 14.48
N GLN A 203 -7.04 -13.28 15.68
CA GLN A 203 -8.36 -13.85 15.91
C GLN A 203 -9.44 -13.21 15.01
N ARG A 204 -10.38 -14.03 14.54
CA ARG A 204 -11.45 -13.63 13.62
C ARG A 204 -12.81 -13.78 14.26
N HIS A 205 -13.78 -13.00 13.78
CA HIS A 205 -15.15 -13.04 14.30
C HIS A 205 -15.84 -14.31 13.80
N LEU A 206 -16.20 -15.19 14.74
CA LEU A 206 -17.08 -16.32 14.49
C LEU A 206 -18.47 -15.82 14.07
N ARG A 207 -19.02 -16.37 12.99
CA ARG A 207 -20.36 -16.08 12.49
C ARG A 207 -21.10 -17.38 12.24
N THR A 208 -22.40 -17.42 12.55
CA THR A 208 -23.27 -18.52 12.13
C THR A 208 -23.99 -18.11 10.84
N ILE A 209 -23.99 -18.98 9.83
CA ILE A 209 -24.70 -18.77 8.57
C ILE A 209 -25.79 -19.83 8.45
N SER A 210 -27.04 -19.39 8.64
CA SER A 210 -28.27 -20.20 8.61
C SER A 210 -29.04 -20.12 7.29
N ASP A 211 -28.70 -19.13 6.44
CA ASP A 211 -29.54 -18.71 5.32
C ASP A 211 -28.71 -17.98 4.25
N TYR A 212 -29.23 -17.92 3.02
CA TYR A 212 -28.52 -17.32 1.89
C TYR A 212 -28.37 -15.79 2.00
N ALA A 213 -29.29 -15.08 2.67
CA ALA A 213 -29.17 -13.64 2.86
C ALA A 213 -28.01 -13.29 3.82
N THR A 214 -27.81 -14.08 4.87
CA THR A 214 -26.66 -14.01 5.77
C THR A 214 -25.37 -14.43 5.07
N TYR A 215 -25.39 -15.49 4.26
CA TYR A 215 -24.25 -15.87 3.40
C TYR A 215 -23.84 -14.71 2.49
N LYS A 216 -24.79 -14.12 1.76
CA LYS A 216 -24.56 -13.00 0.83
C LYS A 216 -24.00 -11.75 1.53
N LYS A 217 -24.45 -11.45 2.76
CA LYS A 217 -23.86 -10.40 3.60
C LYS A 217 -22.40 -10.70 3.92
N VAL A 218 -22.06 -11.90 4.39
CA VAL A 218 -20.67 -12.28 4.69
C VAL A 218 -19.81 -12.29 3.43
N PHE A 219 -20.31 -12.83 2.32
CA PHE A 219 -19.63 -12.87 1.02
C PHE A 219 -19.27 -11.48 0.51
N SER A 220 -20.15 -10.49 0.71
CA SER A 220 -19.87 -9.08 0.33
C SER A 220 -18.68 -8.46 1.07
N THR A 221 -18.24 -9.03 2.20
CA THR A 221 -17.06 -8.56 2.95
C THR A 221 -15.73 -9.16 2.48
N LEU A 222 -15.75 -10.19 1.61
CA LEU A 222 -14.53 -10.87 1.16
C LEU A 222 -13.50 -9.95 0.47
N PRO A 223 -13.86 -8.95 -0.36
CA PRO A 223 -12.89 -8.00 -0.91
C PRO A 223 -12.17 -7.16 0.16
N ALA A 224 -12.84 -6.81 1.25
CA ALA A 224 -12.23 -6.10 2.38
C ALA A 224 -11.24 -6.99 3.15
N VAL A 225 -11.51 -8.30 3.21
CA VAL A 225 -10.59 -9.30 3.76
C VAL A 225 -9.33 -9.44 2.89
N VAL A 226 -9.47 -9.49 1.56
CA VAL A 226 -8.31 -9.47 0.63
C VAL A 226 -7.49 -8.20 0.79
N LEU A 227 -8.13 -7.02 0.87
CA LEU A 227 -7.43 -5.74 1.09
C LEU A 227 -6.67 -5.73 2.43
N ALA A 228 -7.28 -6.24 3.50
CA ALA A 228 -6.63 -6.34 4.80
C ALA A 228 -5.38 -7.25 4.75
N ALA A 229 -5.46 -8.39 4.06
CA ALA A 229 -4.31 -9.26 3.84
C ALA A 229 -3.23 -8.58 2.98
N GLN A 230 -3.59 -7.98 1.83
CA GLN A 230 -2.68 -7.29 0.93
C GLN A 230 -1.88 -6.18 1.64
N LYS A 231 -2.54 -5.40 2.52
CA LYS A 231 -1.87 -4.39 3.35
C LYS A 231 -0.80 -4.99 4.26
N VAL A 232 -1.00 -6.20 4.80
CA VAL A 232 0.00 -6.89 5.62
C VAL A 232 1.13 -7.45 4.76
N HIS A 233 0.85 -8.10 3.62
CA HIS A 233 1.89 -8.60 2.70
C HIS A 233 2.84 -7.47 2.23
N VAL A 234 2.30 -6.34 1.77
CA VAL A 234 3.08 -5.19 1.29
C VAL A 234 3.88 -4.53 2.43
N ARG A 235 3.28 -4.34 3.61
CA ARG A 235 3.97 -3.79 4.79
C ARG A 235 5.10 -4.71 5.30
N ASN A 236 4.91 -6.03 5.21
CA ASN A 236 5.90 -7.02 5.64
C ASN A 236 7.06 -7.19 4.63
N GLY A 237 7.01 -6.51 3.48
CA GLY A 237 8.04 -6.56 2.45
C GLY A 237 7.94 -7.74 1.49
N GLU A 238 6.78 -8.37 1.34
CA GLU A 238 6.71 -9.63 0.59
C GLU A 238 7.05 -9.47 -0.92
N PRO A 239 8.05 -10.19 -1.45
CA PRO A 239 8.51 -9.98 -2.82
C PRO A 239 7.49 -10.28 -3.92
N LYS A 240 6.56 -11.22 -3.69
CA LYS A 240 5.48 -11.53 -4.65
C LYS A 240 4.50 -10.35 -4.71
N ALA A 241 3.88 -10.01 -3.59
CA ALA A 241 2.89 -8.93 -3.51
C ALA A 241 3.45 -7.57 -3.98
N ILE A 242 4.71 -7.25 -3.69
CA ILE A 242 5.33 -5.98 -4.13
C ILE A 242 5.63 -5.98 -5.64
N ARG A 243 6.10 -7.10 -6.21
CA ARG A 243 6.28 -7.22 -7.67
C ARG A 243 4.95 -7.16 -8.42
N GLU A 244 3.91 -7.83 -7.93
CA GLU A 244 2.57 -7.76 -8.51
C GLU A 244 2.01 -6.32 -8.44
N LEU A 245 2.25 -5.61 -7.33
CA LEU A 245 1.85 -4.21 -7.16
C LEU A 245 2.59 -3.24 -8.10
N TRP A 246 3.87 -3.47 -8.39
CA TRP A 246 4.63 -2.69 -9.38
C TRP A 246 4.23 -3.05 -10.83
N ALA A 247 4.17 -4.35 -11.14
CA ALA A 247 3.83 -4.87 -12.47
C ALA A 247 2.37 -4.64 -12.87
N SER A 248 1.47 -4.32 -11.92
CA SER A 248 0.10 -3.87 -12.23
C SER A 248 0.04 -2.53 -12.96
N ARG A 249 1.11 -1.71 -12.85
CA ARG A 249 1.32 -0.38 -13.48
C ARG A 249 0.23 0.67 -13.24
N ASP A 250 -0.90 0.38 -12.61
CA ASP A 250 -2.01 1.33 -12.37
C ASP A 250 -1.80 2.24 -11.14
N LYS A 251 -0.78 1.95 -10.32
CA LYS A 251 -0.52 2.66 -9.06
C LYS A 251 0.30 3.94 -9.23
N THR A 252 0.33 4.72 -8.15
CA THR A 252 1.25 5.84 -7.93
C THR A 252 2.06 5.55 -6.67
N PHE A 253 3.38 5.47 -6.79
CA PHE A 253 4.27 5.29 -5.64
C PHE A 253 4.75 6.66 -5.18
N LEU A 254 4.63 6.95 -3.88
CA LEU A 254 5.08 8.20 -3.25
C LEU A 254 6.06 7.87 -2.13
N ALA A 255 7.34 8.16 -2.36
CA ALA A 255 8.33 8.21 -1.30
C ALA A 255 8.30 9.57 -0.61
N LEU A 256 8.49 9.56 0.71
CA LEU A 256 8.74 10.76 1.51
C LEU A 256 9.79 10.49 2.58
N ASP A 257 10.34 11.59 3.12
CA ASP A 257 11.31 11.59 4.21
C ASP A 257 11.21 12.93 4.98
N PHE A 258 11.63 12.95 6.25
CA PHE A 258 11.55 14.12 7.12
C PHE A 258 12.78 14.26 8.02
N GLU A 259 13.44 15.43 8.01
CA GLU A 259 14.41 15.78 9.06
C GLU A 259 13.71 16.54 10.21
N TRP A 260 13.99 16.09 11.45
CA TRP A 260 13.39 16.60 12.69
C TRP A 260 14.46 17.15 13.63
N SER A 261 14.10 18.13 14.45
CA SER A 261 15.02 18.65 15.46
C SER A 261 15.26 17.63 16.59
N GLU A 262 16.51 17.28 16.80
CA GLU A 262 16.97 16.50 17.96
C GLU A 262 16.63 17.18 19.30
N ARG A 263 16.58 18.51 19.32
CA ARG A 263 16.26 19.30 20.53
C ARG A 263 14.75 19.44 20.77
N ASN A 264 13.93 19.26 19.73
CA ASN A 264 12.48 19.37 19.81
C ASN A 264 11.85 18.43 18.78
N SER A 265 11.51 17.22 19.23
CA SER A 265 10.95 16.17 18.40
C SER A 265 9.60 16.50 17.76
N ALA A 266 8.94 17.62 18.11
CA ALA A 266 7.73 18.13 17.46
C ALA A 266 8.02 19.25 16.41
N SER A 267 9.28 19.44 16.04
CA SER A 267 9.71 20.43 15.04
C SER A 267 10.39 19.75 13.85
N CYS A 268 9.63 19.54 12.77
CA CYS A 268 10.16 19.24 11.45
C CYS A 268 10.95 20.44 10.92
N ILE A 269 12.10 20.19 10.33
CA ILE A 269 13.01 21.19 9.74
C ILE A 269 12.95 21.12 8.21
N GLU A 270 12.94 19.90 7.66
CA GLU A 270 12.89 19.64 6.22
C GLU A 270 11.88 18.53 5.92
N TRP A 271 11.20 18.63 4.77
CA TRP A 271 10.37 17.56 4.21
C TRP A 271 10.66 17.39 2.72
N GLY A 272 10.85 16.14 2.30
CA GLY A 272 11.06 15.77 0.91
C GLY A 272 10.04 14.77 0.40
N TYR A 273 9.81 14.80 -0.91
CA TYR A 273 9.00 13.78 -1.59
C TYR A 273 9.50 13.48 -3.00
N ALA A 274 9.27 12.25 -3.44
CA ALA A 274 9.39 11.82 -4.83
C ALA A 274 8.25 10.87 -5.17
N ALA A 275 7.66 11.00 -6.35
CA ALA A 275 6.50 10.23 -6.76
C ALA A 275 6.54 9.85 -8.24
N VAL A 276 6.17 8.61 -8.54
CA VAL A 276 6.03 8.07 -9.89
C VAL A 276 4.59 7.61 -10.12
N ARG A 277 3.95 8.13 -11.17
CA ARG A 277 2.56 7.83 -11.54
C ARG A 277 2.54 6.78 -12.65
N CYS A 278 2.68 5.51 -12.29
CA CYS A 278 2.88 4.41 -13.24
C CYS A 278 1.80 4.36 -14.33
N GLY A 279 0.51 4.54 -13.97
CA GLY A 279 -0.59 4.42 -14.93
C GLY A 279 -0.58 5.49 -16.03
N HIS A 280 -0.01 6.66 -15.73
CA HIS A 280 0.20 7.71 -16.73
C HIS A 280 1.36 7.37 -17.66
N LEU A 281 2.45 6.81 -17.11
CA LEU A 281 3.65 6.45 -17.87
C LEU A 281 3.41 5.25 -18.79
N ASP A 282 2.68 4.23 -18.33
CA ASP A 282 2.27 3.08 -19.14
C ASP A 282 1.37 3.52 -20.31
N THR A 283 0.37 4.37 -20.04
CA THR A 283 -0.47 5.00 -21.08
C THR A 283 0.34 5.84 -22.07
N ALA A 284 1.45 6.45 -21.63
CA ALA A 284 2.34 7.25 -22.47
C ALA A 284 3.44 6.43 -23.19
N GLY A 285 3.49 5.11 -23.00
CA GLY A 285 4.57 4.25 -23.53
C GLY A 285 5.94 4.47 -22.89
N ALA A 286 6.01 5.17 -21.74
CA ALA A 286 7.22 5.52 -21.01
C ALA A 286 7.51 4.51 -19.88
N TRP A 287 7.51 3.22 -20.20
CA TRP A 287 7.80 2.13 -19.25
C TRP A 287 9.06 1.34 -19.68
N PRO A 288 10.00 1.02 -18.76
CA PRO A 288 10.02 1.38 -17.34
C PRO A 288 10.27 2.89 -17.12
N PRO A 289 9.90 3.45 -15.95
CA PRO A 289 10.10 4.87 -15.65
C PRO A 289 11.58 5.25 -15.66
N ASP A 290 11.94 6.35 -16.33
CA ASP A 290 13.26 6.98 -16.20
C ASP A 290 13.22 7.98 -15.03
N PRO A 291 14.00 7.79 -13.94
CA PRO A 291 13.81 8.57 -12.73
C PRO A 291 14.06 10.08 -12.87
N GLU A 292 14.92 10.52 -13.80
CA GLU A 292 15.20 11.96 -13.97
C GLU A 292 14.05 12.74 -14.64
N PRO A 293 13.44 12.29 -15.76
CA PRO A 293 12.28 12.96 -16.34
C PRO A 293 10.92 12.53 -15.78
N ASN A 294 10.78 11.35 -15.14
CA ASN A 294 9.45 10.81 -14.78
C ASN A 294 9.08 10.90 -13.29
N TYR A 295 10.03 11.14 -12.38
CA TYR A 295 9.70 11.34 -10.96
C TYR A 295 9.27 12.79 -10.69
N ARG A 296 8.01 13.00 -10.30
CA ARG A 296 7.57 14.27 -9.68
C ARG A 296 8.20 14.35 -8.29
N ARG A 297 8.94 15.42 -8.01
CA ARG A 297 9.73 15.55 -6.77
C ARG A 297 9.71 16.96 -6.22
N GLY A 298 10.12 17.13 -4.96
CA GLY A 298 10.36 18.44 -4.37
C GLY A 298 10.90 18.36 -2.95
N HIS A 299 11.42 19.50 -2.49
CA HIS A 299 12.02 19.65 -1.18
C HIS A 299 11.58 20.97 -0.54
N TYR A 300 11.21 20.91 0.75
CA TYR A 300 10.68 22.04 1.51
C TYR A 300 11.44 22.22 2.82
N ILE A 301 11.93 23.44 3.05
CA ILE A 301 12.69 23.83 4.24
C ILE A 301 11.83 24.75 5.10
N VAL A 302 11.74 24.50 6.41
CA VAL A 302 10.98 25.34 7.34
C VAL A 302 11.77 26.62 7.66
N ALA A 303 11.28 27.76 7.15
CA ALA A 303 11.97 29.06 7.18
C ALA A 303 12.20 29.62 8.59
N GLU A 304 11.40 29.21 9.58
CA GLU A 304 11.60 29.55 10.98
C GLU A 304 12.83 28.85 11.58
N TYR A 305 13.22 27.68 11.06
CA TYR A 305 14.26 26.81 11.64
C TYR A 305 15.57 26.75 10.86
N VAL A 306 15.53 27.02 9.54
CA VAL A 306 16.74 27.12 8.70
C VAL A 306 17.78 28.05 9.35
N ASP A 307 19.05 27.63 9.26
CA ASP A 307 20.24 28.30 9.81
C ASP A 307 20.22 28.61 11.32
N LYS A 308 19.22 28.12 12.06
CA LYS A 308 19.05 28.32 13.52
C LYS A 308 19.05 27.00 14.28
N VAL A 309 18.34 25.99 13.76
CA VAL A 309 18.20 24.67 14.39
C VAL A 309 19.18 23.71 13.74
N HIS A 310 20.23 23.38 14.48
CA HIS A 310 21.26 22.43 14.05
C HIS A 310 21.21 21.15 14.89
N ASN A 311 21.02 20.03 14.21
CA ASN A 311 21.17 18.68 14.76
C ASN A 311 22.67 18.36 14.94
N LYS A 312 22.99 17.59 15.99
CA LYS A 312 24.37 17.24 16.39
C LYS A 312 24.75 15.80 16.03
N HIS A 313 23.79 14.87 16.10
CA HIS A 313 24.03 13.44 15.87
C HIS A 313 23.65 13.00 14.44
N LYS A 314 22.65 13.65 13.84
CA LYS A 314 22.25 13.57 12.43
C LYS A 314 22.17 14.99 11.84
N PRO A 315 23.31 15.62 11.50
CA PRO A 315 23.31 16.98 10.93
C PRO A 315 22.50 17.00 9.62
N SER A 316 21.57 17.94 9.46
CA SER A 316 20.80 18.08 8.22
C SER A 316 21.40 19.15 7.29
N PHE A 317 21.08 19.06 6.00
CA PHE A 317 21.71 19.84 4.94
C PHE A 317 20.63 20.38 3.98
N PRO A 318 19.84 21.39 4.40
CA PRO A 318 18.66 21.85 3.66
C PRO A 318 18.95 22.36 2.25
N TRP A 319 20.14 22.92 2.05
CA TRP A 319 20.62 23.48 0.80
C TRP A 319 21.33 22.48 -0.12
N ALA A 320 21.46 21.20 0.28
CA ALA A 320 22.15 20.16 -0.48
C ALA A 320 21.24 19.33 -1.41
N TYR A 321 20.06 19.84 -1.77
CA TYR A 321 19.10 19.12 -2.63
C TYR A 321 19.65 18.99 -4.06
N ALA A 322 19.87 17.75 -4.52
CA ALA A 322 20.61 17.45 -5.74
C ALA A 322 19.75 17.29 -7.00
N PHE A 323 18.42 17.42 -6.86
CA PHE A 323 17.44 17.03 -7.89
C PHE A 323 16.54 18.18 -8.38
N GLY A 324 16.70 19.39 -7.82
CA GLY A 324 15.90 20.57 -8.13
C GLY A 324 16.13 21.65 -7.07
N ASP A 325 15.23 22.62 -6.99
CA ASP A 325 15.35 23.75 -6.07
C ASP A 325 14.59 23.51 -4.75
N SER A 326 15.22 23.85 -3.63
CA SER A 326 14.58 23.80 -2.30
C SER A 326 13.67 24.99 -2.08
N GLN A 327 12.45 24.76 -1.57
CA GLN A 327 11.47 25.82 -1.32
C GLN A 327 11.38 26.16 0.18
N LEU A 328 11.59 27.42 0.53
CA LEU A 328 11.36 27.92 1.90
C LEU A 328 9.85 28.02 2.17
N VAL A 329 9.38 27.42 3.26
CA VAL A 329 7.98 27.43 3.68
C VAL A 329 7.83 27.83 5.14
N PRO A 330 6.81 28.61 5.52
CA PRO A 330 6.47 28.82 6.93
C PRO A 330 6.01 27.50 7.57
N LYS A 331 6.40 27.24 8.82
CA LYS A 331 6.00 26.06 9.62
C LYS A 331 4.49 25.86 9.61
N ALA A 332 3.73 26.95 9.74
CA ALA A 332 2.26 26.93 9.75
C ALA A 332 1.63 26.50 8.40
N LYS A 333 2.40 26.46 7.31
CA LYS A 333 1.96 26.04 5.98
C LYS A 333 2.41 24.63 5.59
N LEU A 334 3.50 24.11 6.17
CA LEU A 334 4.02 22.78 5.82
C LEU A 334 2.94 21.66 5.87
N PRO A 335 2.10 21.51 6.92
CA PRO A 335 1.06 20.47 6.92
C PRO A 335 -0.01 20.67 5.84
N GLN A 336 -0.36 21.92 5.51
CA GLN A 336 -1.29 22.23 4.42
C GLN A 336 -0.72 21.79 3.07
N MET A 337 0.59 21.96 2.85
CA MET A 337 1.28 21.59 1.62
C MET A 337 1.47 20.07 1.49
N ILE A 338 1.83 19.37 2.58
CA ILE A 338 1.88 17.90 2.63
C ILE A 338 0.50 17.33 2.28
N GLN A 339 -0.56 17.79 2.95
CA GLN A 339 -1.92 17.34 2.67
C GLN A 339 -2.32 17.60 1.22
N ALA A 340 -2.03 18.78 0.66
CA ALA A 340 -2.35 19.10 -0.73
C ALA A 340 -1.63 18.17 -1.73
N ILE A 341 -0.36 17.85 -1.49
CA ILE A 341 0.42 16.95 -2.37
C ILE A 341 -0.09 15.51 -2.28
N VAL A 342 -0.30 14.97 -1.07
CA VAL A 342 -0.89 13.62 -0.89
C VAL A 342 -2.29 13.54 -1.50
N SER A 343 -3.13 14.57 -1.26
CA SER A 343 -4.49 14.63 -1.82
C SER A 343 -4.52 14.75 -3.35
N SER A 344 -3.41 15.15 -3.99
CA SER A 344 -3.24 15.15 -5.46
C SER A 344 -2.80 13.80 -6.05
N LEU A 345 -2.68 12.75 -5.22
CA LEU A 345 -2.16 11.43 -5.61
C LEU A 345 -3.03 10.25 -5.12
N ILE A 346 -3.84 10.43 -4.07
CA ILE A 346 -4.80 9.42 -3.60
C ILE A 346 -6.03 9.27 -4.50
N SER A 347 -6.56 8.06 -4.56
CA SER A 347 -7.96 7.80 -4.94
C SER A 347 -8.88 8.02 -3.74
N PRO A 348 -10.22 8.03 -3.94
CA PRO A 348 -11.17 7.92 -2.83
C PRO A 348 -10.90 6.73 -1.91
N ASP A 349 -11.34 6.87 -0.66
CA ASP A 349 -11.21 5.81 0.36
C ASP A 349 -12.27 4.71 0.14
N SER A 350 -11.92 3.47 0.46
CA SER A 350 -12.77 2.30 0.17
C SER A 350 -12.43 1.11 1.04
N GLU A 351 -13.41 0.49 1.68
CA GLU A 351 -13.20 -0.74 2.48
C GLU A 351 -12.79 -1.95 1.63
N THR A 352 -13.00 -1.92 0.31
CA THR A 352 -12.91 -3.10 -0.58
C THR A 352 -11.89 -2.98 -1.71
N ILE A 353 -11.29 -1.80 -1.92
CA ILE A 353 -10.37 -1.53 -3.04
C ILE A 353 -9.14 -0.79 -2.49
N PRO A 354 -7.89 -1.26 -2.76
CA PRO A 354 -6.68 -0.55 -2.36
C PRO A 354 -6.60 0.82 -3.02
N ASN A 355 -5.99 1.79 -2.32
CA ASN A 355 -5.80 3.13 -2.89
C ASN A 355 -4.90 3.06 -4.15
N THR A 356 -5.08 4.01 -5.09
CA THR A 356 -4.11 4.17 -6.19
C THR A 356 -2.74 4.63 -5.68
N LEU A 357 -2.69 5.31 -4.54
CA LEU A 357 -1.44 5.69 -3.88
C LEU A 357 -0.86 4.52 -3.06
N VAL A 358 0.43 4.27 -3.26
CA VAL A 358 1.27 3.44 -2.41
C VAL A 358 2.27 4.37 -1.72
N LEU A 359 2.24 4.43 -0.40
CA LEU A 359 3.26 5.15 0.36
C LEU A 359 4.52 4.31 0.47
N VAL A 360 5.67 4.91 0.22
CA VAL A 360 6.99 4.29 0.29
C VAL A 360 7.82 5.03 1.33
N SER A 361 8.52 4.32 2.21
CA SER A 361 9.67 4.89 2.91
C SER A 361 10.69 3.80 3.30
N HIS A 362 11.59 4.10 4.23
CA HIS A 362 12.69 3.24 4.63
C HIS A 362 12.84 3.27 6.15
N GLY A 363 12.11 2.41 6.87
CA GLY A 363 11.87 2.55 8.31
C GLY A 363 10.54 3.24 8.66
N THR A 364 9.46 2.76 8.06
CA THR A 364 8.10 3.34 8.03
C THR A 364 7.48 3.69 9.39
N THR A 365 7.92 3.07 10.48
CA THR A 365 7.43 3.35 11.85
C THR A 365 7.57 4.82 12.25
N GLY A 366 8.61 5.51 11.76
CA GLY A 366 8.81 6.93 12.02
C GLY A 366 7.78 7.80 11.29
N ASP A 367 7.80 7.75 9.96
CA ASP A 367 7.10 8.71 9.10
C ASP A 367 5.58 8.71 9.28
N LEU A 368 4.98 7.52 9.42
CA LEU A 368 3.53 7.37 9.61
C LEU A 368 3.03 8.10 10.86
N ARG A 369 3.75 7.93 11.98
CA ARG A 369 3.46 8.62 13.24
C ARG A 369 3.59 10.14 13.08
N ARG A 370 4.59 10.61 12.33
CA ARG A 370 4.80 12.05 12.08
C ARG A 370 3.70 12.67 11.23
N LEU A 371 3.19 11.95 10.23
CA LEU A 371 2.04 12.38 9.43
C LEU A 371 0.79 12.56 10.32
N GLU A 372 0.53 11.63 11.24
CA GLU A 372 -0.57 11.74 12.22
C GLU A 372 -0.37 12.91 13.21
N GLU A 373 0.84 13.07 13.76
CA GLU A 373 1.20 14.19 14.65
C GLU A 373 0.98 15.56 13.97
N MET A 374 1.26 15.66 12.67
CA MET A 374 0.98 16.84 11.83
C MET A 374 -0.46 16.95 11.33
N LYS A 375 -1.38 16.09 11.78
CA LYS A 375 -2.80 16.04 11.38
C LYS A 375 -3.04 15.73 9.90
N ILE A 376 -2.08 15.12 9.21
CA ILE A 376 -2.24 14.68 7.81
C ILE A 376 -3.19 13.49 7.77
N LYS A 377 -4.25 13.60 6.98
CA LYS A 377 -5.25 12.55 6.77
C LYS A 377 -4.80 11.64 5.63
N LEU A 378 -4.52 10.40 5.99
CA LEU A 378 -4.28 9.29 5.05
C LEU A 378 -5.56 8.43 4.95
N PRO A 379 -5.95 7.97 3.74
CA PRO A 379 -7.05 7.02 3.57
C PRO A 379 -6.83 5.70 4.31
N HIS A 380 -7.88 5.04 4.82
CA HIS A 380 -7.72 3.74 5.47
C HIS A 380 -7.33 2.64 4.46
N ASN A 381 -7.62 2.81 3.17
CA ASN A 381 -7.28 1.88 2.10
C ASN A 381 -5.87 2.04 1.52
N LEU A 382 -5.05 2.93 2.07
CA LEU A 382 -3.68 3.17 1.65
C LEU A 382 -2.79 1.93 1.86
N LEU A 383 -1.99 1.59 0.85
CA LEU A 383 -0.91 0.61 0.96
C LEU A 383 0.37 1.31 1.43
N VAL A 384 1.12 0.70 2.35
CA VAL A 384 2.42 1.21 2.82
C VAL A 384 3.49 0.15 2.60
N LEU A 385 4.55 0.52 1.89
CA LEU A 385 5.67 -0.31 1.48
C LEU A 385 6.94 0.19 2.19
N ASP A 386 7.50 -0.64 3.07
CA ASP A 386 8.80 -0.36 3.68
C ASP A 386 9.92 -0.98 2.84
N THR A 387 10.73 -0.13 2.21
CA THR A 387 11.86 -0.59 1.37
C THR A 387 12.88 -1.37 2.18
N MET A 388 13.08 -1.06 3.46
CA MET A 388 13.98 -1.82 4.35
C MET A 388 13.44 -3.23 4.63
N ALA A 389 12.12 -3.39 4.77
CA ALA A 389 11.51 -4.70 4.95
C ALA A 389 11.57 -5.52 3.65
N PHE A 390 11.28 -4.92 2.49
CA PHE A 390 11.35 -5.56 1.18
C PHE A 390 12.79 -6.01 0.83
N GLU A 391 13.77 -5.14 1.06
CA GLU A 391 15.20 -5.43 0.91
C GLU A 391 15.61 -6.64 1.75
N ARG A 392 15.22 -6.67 3.04
CA ARG A 392 15.47 -7.79 3.95
C ARG A 392 14.81 -9.09 3.49
N GLN A 393 13.59 -9.06 2.96
CA GLN A 393 12.91 -10.26 2.45
C GLN A 393 13.54 -10.79 1.16
N LEU A 394 14.00 -9.90 0.26
CA LEU A 394 14.78 -10.31 -0.90
C LEU A 394 16.13 -10.94 -0.49
N TYR A 395 16.76 -10.45 0.59
CA TYR A 395 17.99 -11.06 1.10
C TYR A 395 17.74 -12.41 1.81
N SER A 396 16.74 -12.52 2.69
CA SER A 396 16.40 -13.77 3.40
C SER A 396 15.97 -14.91 2.47
N THR A 397 15.34 -14.57 1.34
CA THR A 397 14.97 -15.54 0.28
C THR A 397 16.08 -15.76 -0.77
N GLY A 398 17.29 -15.25 -0.53
CA GLY A 398 18.46 -15.43 -1.41
C GLY A 398 18.44 -14.62 -2.72
N GLN A 399 17.39 -13.86 -2.99
CA GLN A 399 17.19 -13.10 -4.23
C GLN A 399 18.12 -11.89 -4.40
N ARG A 400 18.86 -11.50 -3.35
CA ARG A 400 19.97 -10.52 -3.42
C ARG A 400 21.36 -11.16 -3.55
N GLY A 401 21.45 -12.49 -3.56
CA GLY A 401 22.72 -13.21 -3.52
C GLY A 401 23.50 -13.03 -2.20
N ALA A 402 24.78 -13.39 -2.22
CA ALA A 402 25.66 -13.18 -1.07
C ALA A 402 26.04 -11.69 -0.96
N MET A 403 25.84 -11.10 0.22
CA MET A 403 26.15 -9.69 0.50
C MET A 403 27.21 -9.59 1.59
N GLN A 404 28.09 -8.60 1.48
CA GLN A 404 29.06 -8.24 2.51
C GLN A 404 28.67 -6.90 3.16
N GLU A 405 29.01 -6.75 4.42
CA GLU A 405 28.97 -5.47 5.13
C GLU A 405 30.19 -4.59 4.78
N PRO A 406 30.16 -3.29 5.10
CA PRO A 406 31.37 -2.44 5.10
C PRO A 406 32.50 -2.95 6.02
N SER A 407 32.21 -3.90 6.91
CA SER A 407 33.19 -4.62 7.75
C SER A 407 33.97 -5.71 6.99
N GLY A 408 33.64 -5.99 5.73
CA GLY A 408 34.16 -7.09 4.92
C GLY A 408 33.60 -8.47 5.29
N LYS A 409 32.76 -8.55 6.33
CA LYS A 409 32.10 -9.81 6.74
C LYS A 409 30.89 -10.10 5.85
N PRO A 410 30.53 -11.39 5.67
CA PRO A 410 29.19 -11.76 5.19
C PRO A 410 28.12 -11.14 6.08
N ARG A 411 27.11 -10.53 5.47
CA ARG A 411 25.97 -9.90 6.17
C ARG A 411 25.18 -10.95 6.96
N GLU A 412 24.73 -10.60 8.17
CA GLU A 412 23.91 -11.50 9.00
C GLU A 412 22.49 -11.68 8.42
N GLN A 413 21.94 -12.89 8.47
CA GLN A 413 20.57 -13.16 8.02
C GLN A 413 19.54 -12.38 8.85
N GLY A 414 18.56 -11.75 8.19
CA GLY A 414 17.53 -10.94 8.83
C GLY A 414 17.99 -9.55 9.29
N SER A 415 19.27 -9.19 9.12
CA SER A 415 19.75 -7.83 9.36
C SER A 415 19.07 -6.80 8.44
N ASN A 416 18.98 -5.55 8.89
CA ASN A 416 18.48 -4.42 8.09
C ASN A 416 19.66 -3.65 7.48
N LEU A 417 19.57 -3.24 6.21
CA LEU A 417 20.40 -2.15 5.70
C LEU A 417 19.70 -0.82 5.90
N ALA A 418 20.45 0.21 6.30
CA ALA A 418 20.02 1.60 6.18
C ALA A 418 20.10 2.05 4.70
N LEU A 419 19.38 3.12 4.35
CA LEU A 419 19.19 3.59 2.97
C LEU A 419 20.52 3.70 2.20
N THR A 420 21.55 4.28 2.82
CA THR A 420 22.91 4.39 2.26
C THR A 420 23.50 3.02 1.88
N GLY A 421 23.40 2.03 2.77
CA GLY A 421 23.93 0.68 2.54
C GLY A 421 23.12 -0.09 1.50
N MET A 422 21.78 0.09 1.49
CA MET A 422 20.92 -0.47 0.44
C MET A 422 21.34 0.06 -0.94
N LEU A 423 21.51 1.38 -1.08
CA LEU A 423 21.93 2.04 -2.32
C LEU A 423 23.32 1.61 -2.79
N GLN A 424 24.30 1.58 -1.88
CA GLN A 424 25.65 1.08 -2.16
C GLN A 424 25.63 -0.38 -2.66
N SER A 425 24.79 -1.22 -2.05
CA SER A 425 24.59 -2.62 -2.46
C SER A 425 23.82 -2.81 -3.77
N LEU A 426 23.39 -1.72 -4.40
CA LEU A 426 22.78 -1.64 -5.74
C LEU A 426 23.69 -0.89 -6.73
N GLY A 427 24.96 -0.62 -6.37
CA GLY A 427 25.92 0.11 -7.20
C GLY A 427 25.63 1.62 -7.30
N VAL A 428 24.69 2.15 -6.52
CA VAL A 428 24.33 3.57 -6.56
C VAL A 428 25.30 4.39 -5.73
N ASP A 429 25.90 5.40 -6.35
CA ASP A 429 26.78 6.33 -5.66
C ASP A 429 26.02 7.18 -4.61
N THR A 430 26.46 7.06 -3.36
CA THR A 430 25.93 7.79 -2.20
C THR A 430 26.78 9.00 -1.81
N GLN A 431 27.57 9.57 -2.73
CA GLN A 431 28.18 10.91 -2.57
C GLN A 431 27.14 12.03 -2.39
N ARG A 432 25.88 11.80 -2.76
CA ARG A 432 24.76 12.68 -2.40
C ARG A 432 24.55 12.69 -0.88
N VAL A 433 24.39 13.87 -0.31
CA VAL A 433 24.06 14.02 1.11
C VAL A 433 22.63 13.52 1.35
N LEU A 434 22.50 12.35 1.97
CA LEU A 434 21.21 11.73 2.30
C LEU A 434 20.53 12.37 3.53
N HIS A 435 21.23 13.18 4.31
CA HIS A 435 20.65 14.06 5.34
C HIS A 435 20.07 15.35 4.76
N ASN A 436 19.31 15.19 3.69
CA ASN A 436 18.51 16.22 3.03
C ASN A 436 17.22 15.49 2.62
N ALA A 437 16.08 15.90 3.16
CA ALA A 437 14.87 15.10 3.04
C ALA A 437 14.44 14.88 1.57
N GLY A 438 14.70 15.88 0.71
CA GLY A 438 14.45 15.78 -0.72
C GLY A 438 15.32 14.73 -1.42
N ASN A 439 16.59 14.62 -1.05
CA ASN A 439 17.50 13.58 -1.54
C ASN A 439 17.09 12.20 -1.01
N ALA A 440 16.79 12.08 0.29
CA ALA A 440 16.41 10.81 0.91
C ALA A 440 15.15 10.22 0.27
N ALA A 441 14.08 11.01 0.11
CA ALA A 441 12.85 10.58 -0.53
C ALA A 441 13.07 10.13 -1.99
N PHE A 442 13.83 10.89 -2.78
CA PHE A 442 14.15 10.51 -4.16
C PHE A 442 14.95 9.21 -4.23
N MET A 443 15.99 9.09 -3.41
CA MET A 443 16.88 7.92 -3.41
C MET A 443 16.18 6.68 -2.83
N CYS A 444 15.21 6.84 -1.92
CA CYS A 444 14.34 5.76 -1.46
C CYS A 444 13.47 5.20 -2.60
N LEU A 445 12.84 6.07 -3.41
CA LEU A 445 12.06 5.62 -4.58
C LEU A 445 12.93 5.00 -5.68
N LEU A 446 14.11 5.56 -5.93
CA LEU A 446 15.11 4.97 -6.83
C LEU A 446 15.58 3.59 -6.35
N GLY A 447 15.82 3.44 -5.04
CA GLY A 447 16.20 2.16 -4.43
C GLY A 447 15.09 1.11 -4.54
N LEU A 448 13.82 1.50 -4.35
CA LEU A 448 12.68 0.61 -4.62
C LEU A 448 12.65 0.16 -6.08
N GLN A 449 12.81 1.10 -7.03
CA GLN A 449 12.78 0.76 -8.45
C GLN A 449 13.95 -0.16 -8.84
N LEU A 450 15.17 0.06 -8.35
CA LEU A 450 16.33 -0.81 -8.60
C LEU A 450 16.21 -2.22 -7.99
N LEU A 451 15.43 -2.41 -6.92
CA LEU A 451 15.09 -3.73 -6.37
C LEU A 451 14.05 -4.49 -7.19
N LEU A 452 13.42 -3.84 -8.18
CA LEU A 452 12.35 -4.38 -9.02
C LEU A 452 12.80 -4.51 -10.48
N ASP A 453 13.37 -3.45 -11.04
CA ASP A 453 13.89 -3.30 -12.40
C ASP A 453 15.39 -2.92 -12.32
N PRO A 454 16.33 -3.89 -12.23
CA PRO A 454 17.76 -3.61 -12.04
C PRO A 454 18.42 -2.78 -13.15
N ASP A 455 17.87 -2.79 -14.37
CA ASP A 455 18.33 -2.00 -15.52
C ASP A 455 17.96 -0.50 -15.42
N THR A 456 17.37 -0.06 -14.30
CA THR A 456 16.99 1.34 -14.06
C THR A 456 18.19 2.28 -14.09
N LYS A 457 18.12 3.30 -14.96
CA LYS A 457 19.16 4.33 -15.04
C LYS A 457 19.28 5.10 -13.73
N VAL A 458 20.47 5.12 -13.15
CA VAL A 458 20.80 5.96 -12.00
C VAL A 458 21.01 7.41 -12.47
N PRO A 459 20.23 8.40 -12.01
CA PRO A 459 20.42 9.78 -12.42
C PRO A 459 21.76 10.35 -11.96
N THR A 460 22.51 10.97 -12.87
CA THR A 460 23.73 11.72 -12.55
C THR A 460 23.40 12.89 -11.61
N PRO A 461 24.14 13.12 -10.51
CA PRO A 461 23.92 14.29 -9.66
C PRO A 461 24.14 15.60 -10.42
N ARG A 462 23.25 16.58 -10.21
CA ARG A 462 23.54 17.96 -10.63
C ARG A 462 24.61 18.52 -9.69
N ILE A 463 25.86 18.52 -10.14
CA ILE A 463 26.93 19.23 -9.43
C ILE A 463 26.59 20.72 -9.48
N HIS A 464 26.34 21.31 -8.31
CA HIS A 464 25.88 22.69 -8.21
C HIS A 464 27.08 23.65 -8.36
N ASN A 465 27.56 23.81 -9.60
CA ASN A 465 28.75 24.59 -9.99
C ASN A 465 28.71 26.10 -9.64
N GLY A 466 27.66 26.58 -8.95
CA GLY A 466 27.42 27.99 -8.63
C GLY A 466 27.88 28.45 -7.24
N LEU A 467 28.22 27.55 -6.31
CA LEU A 467 28.83 27.94 -5.03
C LEU A 467 30.36 27.81 -5.11
N PRO A 468 31.13 28.91 -5.25
CA PRO A 468 32.59 28.83 -5.30
C PRO A 468 33.13 28.37 -3.93
N ALA A 469 34.25 27.64 -3.95
CA ALA A 469 34.81 26.96 -2.77
C ALA A 469 35.42 27.88 -1.68
N MET A 470 35.01 29.15 -1.61
CA MET A 470 35.58 30.20 -0.76
C MET A 470 35.31 30.03 0.74
N MET A 471 34.43 29.09 1.14
CA MET A 471 34.20 28.70 2.54
C MET A 471 34.94 27.43 2.98
N ARG A 472 35.79 26.83 2.12
CA ARG A 472 36.87 25.94 2.60
C ARG A 472 38.13 26.75 2.89
N GLY A 473 38.01 27.69 3.83
CA GLY A 473 39.17 28.37 4.39
C GLY A 473 40.12 27.33 5.01
N PRO A 474 41.38 27.22 4.56
CA PRO A 474 42.31 26.27 5.14
C PRO A 474 42.67 26.76 6.55
N SER A 475 42.17 26.09 7.59
CA SER A 475 42.60 26.30 8.97
C SER A 475 44.02 25.77 9.19
N ARG A 476 44.99 26.33 8.46
CA ARG A 476 46.41 26.24 8.81
C ARG A 476 46.63 27.09 10.05
N SER A 477 47.10 26.46 11.12
CA SER A 477 47.55 27.12 12.33
C SER A 477 48.52 28.27 11.99
N PRO A 478 48.43 29.44 12.64
CA PRO A 478 49.35 30.54 12.39
C PRO A 478 50.77 30.15 12.84
N SER A 479 51.65 29.94 11.87
CA SER A 479 53.09 29.84 12.12
C SER A 479 53.63 31.18 12.60
N MET A 480 54.49 31.16 13.63
CA MET A 480 54.92 32.38 14.33
C MET A 480 55.58 33.42 13.41
N PRO A 481 55.29 34.72 13.57
CA PRO A 481 56.06 35.78 12.93
C PRO A 481 57.43 35.94 13.62
N PRO A 482 58.50 36.32 12.89
CA PRO A 482 59.76 36.74 13.49
C PRO A 482 59.60 38.10 14.18
N ALA A 483 60.31 38.31 15.30
CA ALA A 483 60.22 39.53 16.09
C ALA A 483 61.01 40.70 15.47
N ILE A 484 60.35 41.87 15.30
CA ILE A 484 60.97 43.17 15.00
C ILE A 484 60.33 44.23 15.93
N ALA A 485 61.07 45.31 16.20
CA ALA A 485 60.94 46.15 17.39
C ALA A 485 59.79 47.19 17.42
N PHE A 486 59.44 47.58 18.66
CA PHE A 486 59.08 48.92 19.15
C PHE A 486 58.71 50.04 18.14
N MET A 487 57.48 50.57 18.29
CA MET A 487 57.09 51.99 18.57
C MET A 487 57.67 53.18 17.73
N PRO A 488 57.01 54.37 17.69
CA PRO A 488 55.68 54.76 18.18
C PRO A 488 54.76 55.41 17.11
N SER A 489 53.56 55.84 17.52
CA SER A 489 52.62 56.66 16.72
C SER A 489 52.75 58.17 16.98
N PRO A 490 52.33 59.03 16.04
CA PRO A 490 51.62 60.27 16.37
C PRO A 490 50.30 60.49 15.59
N GLN A 491 49.55 61.54 15.94
CA GLN A 491 48.21 61.90 15.45
C GLN A 491 48.22 63.07 14.45
N LEU A 492 47.11 63.30 13.72
CA LEU A 492 46.42 64.62 13.62
C LEU A 492 45.07 64.52 12.84
N PHE A 493 44.30 65.61 12.78
CA PHE A 493 42.86 65.68 12.45
C PHE A 493 42.54 66.56 11.19
N PRO A 494 41.27 66.79 10.74
CA PRO A 494 40.90 67.13 9.34
C PRO A 494 40.59 68.64 9.14
N PRO A 495 40.01 69.11 8.00
CA PRO A 495 38.52 69.14 7.90
C PRO A 495 37.85 69.23 6.48
N MET A 496 36.50 69.09 6.47
CA MET A 496 35.48 69.76 5.60
C MET A 496 35.37 69.50 4.08
N GLY A 497 34.11 69.41 3.58
CA GLY A 497 33.76 69.48 2.15
C GLY A 497 32.31 69.11 1.72
N MET A 498 31.40 70.10 1.68
CA MET A 498 30.35 70.41 0.66
C MET A 498 29.66 69.28 -0.16
N MET A 499 28.31 69.15 -0.18
CA MET A 499 27.30 69.78 -1.12
C MET A 499 27.43 69.34 -2.60
N SER A 500 26.38 69.15 -3.44
CA SER A 500 24.90 69.11 -3.34
C SER A 500 24.28 68.62 -4.69
N THR A 501 22.94 68.51 -4.81
CA THR A 501 22.12 68.29 -6.05
C THR A 501 22.24 66.92 -6.78
N GLY A 502 21.26 66.45 -7.59
CA GLY A 502 19.85 66.88 -7.71
C GLY A 502 19.15 66.57 -9.06
N SER A 503 18.37 65.47 -9.13
CA SER A 503 17.30 65.21 -10.14
C SER A 503 17.75 65.06 -11.63
N PRO A 504 16.86 64.75 -12.62
CA PRO A 504 15.43 64.41 -12.57
C PRO A 504 15.03 63.06 -13.25
N VAL A 505 13.72 62.79 -13.27
CA VAL A 505 13.05 61.66 -13.96
C VAL A 505 12.73 62.00 -15.42
N MET A 506 12.73 61.00 -16.32
CA MET A 506 11.89 61.03 -17.53
C MET A 506 11.26 59.66 -17.86
N PHE A 507 9.95 59.66 -18.11
CA PHE A 507 9.27 58.75 -19.04
C PHE A 507 9.13 59.47 -20.39
N PRO A 508 8.92 58.74 -21.48
CA PRO A 508 7.72 59.05 -22.27
C PRO A 508 6.91 57.81 -22.67
N SER A 509 5.68 58.02 -23.15
CA SER A 509 4.75 56.98 -23.56
C SER A 509 4.39 57.09 -25.03
N GLY A 510 4.53 55.98 -25.77
CA GLY A 510 3.68 55.59 -26.90
C GLY A 510 3.69 56.41 -28.20
N VAL A 511 3.94 55.70 -29.31
CA VAL A 511 3.18 55.80 -30.57
C VAL A 511 3.23 54.44 -31.28
N SER A 512 2.36 54.20 -32.26
CA SER A 512 2.21 52.93 -32.98
C SER A 512 2.27 53.14 -34.49
N SER A 513 2.83 52.18 -35.25
CA SER A 513 2.61 52.00 -36.70
C SER A 513 3.18 50.65 -37.18
N ASP A 514 2.26 49.74 -37.52
CA ASP A 514 2.18 48.86 -38.70
C ASP A 514 3.36 48.07 -39.33
N ALA A 515 2.99 46.83 -39.70
CA ALA A 515 3.41 46.04 -40.87
C ALA A 515 4.89 45.60 -41.04
N PHE A 516 5.15 44.29 -40.89
CA PHE A 516 5.32 43.32 -42.00
C PHE A 516 5.72 41.91 -41.46
N GLY A 517 5.35 40.83 -42.16
CA GLY A 517 6.00 39.50 -42.02
C GLY A 517 5.24 38.39 -41.27
N ASP A 518 4.58 37.52 -42.03
CA ASP A 518 4.11 36.16 -41.68
C ASP A 518 5.18 35.13 -42.16
N PRO A 519 5.15 33.80 -41.91
CA PRO A 519 4.42 33.00 -40.91
C PRO A 519 5.32 32.11 -40.01
N SER A 520 4.75 31.58 -38.91
CA SER A 520 4.84 30.13 -38.60
C SER A 520 3.99 29.77 -37.36
N GLY A 521 3.11 28.77 -37.50
CA GLY A 521 2.11 28.45 -36.49
C GLY A 521 2.57 27.48 -35.39
N ARG A 522 2.06 27.68 -34.17
CA ARG A 522 1.97 26.63 -33.16
C ARG A 522 0.68 26.78 -32.36
N MET A 523 -0.19 25.77 -32.42
CA MET A 523 -1.50 25.85 -31.75
C MET A 523 -1.35 25.77 -30.22
N SER A 524 -2.09 26.61 -29.52
CA SER A 524 -2.37 26.48 -28.09
C SER A 524 -3.88 26.38 -27.88
N TYR A 525 -4.33 25.33 -27.19
CA TYR A 525 -5.73 25.12 -26.84
C TYR A 525 -5.85 24.93 -25.32
N PHE A 526 -6.30 25.98 -24.63
CA PHE A 526 -6.82 25.92 -23.26
C PHE A 526 -8.04 26.85 -23.15
N PRO A 527 -9.28 26.31 -23.14
CA PRO A 527 -10.48 27.13 -22.98
C PRO A 527 -10.56 27.73 -21.57
N THR A 528 -10.62 29.06 -21.47
CA THR A 528 -10.81 29.73 -20.18
C THR A 528 -12.31 29.89 -19.90
N HIS A 529 -12.89 28.96 -19.14
CA HIS A 529 -14.27 29.13 -18.64
C HIS A 529 -14.29 29.89 -17.31
N ARG A 530 -14.64 31.17 -17.38
CA ARG A 530 -15.32 31.84 -16.25
C ARG A 530 -16.74 31.30 -16.15
N SER A 531 -17.22 31.09 -14.93
CA SER A 531 -18.65 31.20 -14.60
C SER A 531 -18.77 31.66 -13.14
N GLY A 532 -19.77 32.48 -12.85
CA GLY A 532 -19.99 33.05 -11.53
C GLY A 532 -21.47 33.30 -11.26
N SER A 533 -21.94 32.73 -10.16
CA SER A 533 -23.23 32.97 -9.49
C SER A 533 -23.11 32.24 -8.14
N ASP A 534 -22.95 32.86 -6.97
CA ASP A 534 -23.68 33.96 -6.33
C ASP A 534 -24.99 33.52 -5.63
N HIS A 535 -25.17 33.98 -4.39
CA HIS A 535 -26.30 33.77 -3.46
C HIS A 535 -26.60 32.29 -3.06
N ARG A 536 -26.89 31.97 -1.78
CA ARG A 536 -27.70 32.72 -0.80
C ARG A 536 -27.30 32.42 0.65
N LEU A 537 -27.52 33.37 1.55
CA LEU A 537 -27.38 33.21 3.01
C LEU A 537 -28.71 32.82 3.66
N THR A 538 -28.66 32.03 4.73
CA THR A 538 -29.77 31.83 5.70
C THR A 538 -29.21 31.82 7.13
N PRO A 539 -29.78 32.60 8.07
CA PRO A 539 -29.22 32.74 9.42
C PRO A 539 -29.66 31.60 10.37
N THR A 540 -28.78 31.21 11.28
CA THR A 540 -29.10 30.37 12.45
C THR A 540 -29.28 31.23 13.71
N PRO A 541 -30.28 30.92 14.57
CA PRO A 541 -30.50 31.66 15.82
C PRO A 541 -29.56 31.20 16.95
N PRO A 542 -29.25 32.06 17.93
CA PRO A 542 -28.43 31.71 19.08
C PRO A 542 -29.26 31.11 20.23
N ILE A 543 -28.92 29.91 20.69
CA ILE A 543 -29.37 29.36 21.99
C ILE A 543 -28.17 28.77 22.72
N GLY A 544 -27.86 29.31 23.90
CA GLY A 544 -26.91 28.72 24.84
C GLY A 544 -27.60 27.72 25.78
N GLY A 545 -26.88 26.69 26.20
CA GLY A 545 -27.41 25.67 27.12
C GLY A 545 -26.30 24.80 27.69
N SER A 546 -25.72 25.21 28.82
CA SER A 546 -24.62 24.48 29.47
C SER A 546 -25.17 23.35 30.35
N TYR A 547 -24.95 22.10 29.94
CA TYR A 547 -25.23 20.91 30.77
C TYR A 547 -24.08 19.90 30.72
N ASN A 548 -23.45 19.67 31.86
CA ASN A 548 -22.40 18.67 32.03
C ASN A 548 -23.00 17.26 32.20
N GLY A 549 -23.08 16.49 31.10
CA GLY A 549 -23.51 15.09 31.10
C GLY A 549 -22.35 14.12 30.89
N ARG A 550 -21.63 13.73 31.95
CA ARG A 550 -20.40 12.93 31.88
C ARG A 550 -20.66 11.43 31.78
N MET A 551 -20.99 10.93 30.59
CA MET A 551 -21.06 9.48 30.30
C MET A 551 -19.67 8.83 30.31
N PRO A 552 -19.53 7.56 30.76
CA PRO A 552 -18.27 6.83 30.71
C PRO A 552 -17.91 6.43 29.27
N GLY A 553 -16.64 6.61 28.90
CA GLY A 553 -16.17 6.33 27.54
C GLY A 553 -16.07 4.84 27.24
N ARG A 554 -16.51 4.43 26.03
CA ARG A 554 -16.15 3.12 25.47
C ARG A 554 -14.62 3.07 25.27
N PRO A 555 -13.92 1.97 25.64
CA PRO A 555 -12.55 1.77 25.21
C PRO A 555 -12.52 1.63 23.69
N ARG A 556 -11.77 2.52 23.01
CA ARG A 556 -11.46 2.38 21.59
C ARG A 556 -10.34 1.36 21.48
N VAL A 557 -10.60 0.22 20.83
CA VAL A 557 -9.61 -0.86 20.69
C VAL A 557 -8.37 -0.30 19.97
N SER A 558 -7.20 -0.41 20.61
CA SER A 558 -5.94 0.08 20.05
C SER A 558 -5.51 -0.79 18.86
N SER A 559 -4.86 -0.17 17.89
CA SER A 559 -4.25 -0.88 16.76
C SER A 559 -3.03 -1.69 17.20
N THR A 560 -2.77 -2.81 16.52
CA THR A 560 -1.72 -3.80 16.83
C THR A 560 -0.28 -3.36 16.52
N ASN A 561 0.10 -2.15 16.90
CA ASN A 561 1.45 -1.60 16.67
C ASN A 561 2.46 -2.01 17.76
N ASP A 562 2.00 -2.14 19.01
CA ASP A 562 2.81 -2.26 20.23
C ASP A 562 3.74 -3.50 20.26
N VAL A 563 3.46 -4.51 19.44
CA VAL A 563 4.19 -5.79 19.41
C VAL A 563 5.63 -5.63 18.87
N ASN A 564 5.88 -4.70 17.95
CA ASN A 564 7.23 -4.46 17.43
C ASN A 564 8.10 -3.64 18.41
N GLU A 565 7.51 -2.71 19.15
CA GLU A 565 8.23 -1.77 20.03
C GLU A 565 8.92 -2.50 21.20
N MET A 566 8.30 -3.57 21.70
CA MET A 566 8.89 -4.43 22.74
C MET A 566 10.14 -5.20 22.23
N GLY A 567 10.19 -5.54 20.94
CA GLY A 567 11.32 -6.24 20.33
C GLY A 567 12.59 -5.39 20.26
N GLU A 568 12.47 -4.15 19.77
CA GLU A 568 13.61 -3.23 19.68
C GLU A 568 14.12 -2.82 21.07
N SER A 569 13.23 -2.62 22.04
CA SER A 569 13.64 -2.32 23.42
C SER A 569 14.37 -3.47 24.11
N LEU A 570 14.05 -4.73 23.80
CA LEU A 570 14.76 -5.90 24.32
C LEU A 570 16.13 -6.09 23.66
N ALA A 571 16.27 -5.78 22.37
CA ALA A 571 17.57 -5.76 21.69
C ALA A 571 18.51 -4.73 22.32
N ALA A 572 18.01 -3.52 22.62
CA ALA A 572 18.78 -2.47 23.29
C ALA A 572 19.24 -2.85 24.72
N MET A 573 18.42 -3.58 25.48
CA MET A 573 18.80 -4.06 26.82
C MET A 573 19.87 -5.15 26.79
N ASN A 574 19.79 -6.11 25.85
CA ASN A 574 20.75 -7.22 25.76
C ASN A 574 22.17 -6.81 25.34
N LEU A 575 22.35 -5.63 24.74
CA LEU A 575 23.68 -5.06 24.49
C LEU A 575 24.36 -4.52 25.77
N LYS A 576 23.58 -4.15 26.80
CA LYS A 576 24.09 -3.50 28.01
C LYS A 576 24.55 -4.48 29.10
N SER A 577 24.15 -5.75 29.02
CA SER A 577 24.53 -6.80 29.97
C SER A 577 25.89 -7.45 29.68
N LYS A 578 26.39 -7.37 28.43
CA LYS A 578 27.62 -8.06 27.99
C LYS A 578 28.94 -7.35 28.31
N SER A 579 28.93 -6.17 28.93
CA SER A 579 30.15 -5.36 29.16
C SER A 579 30.75 -5.44 30.57
N MET A 580 30.33 -6.38 31.42
CA MET A 580 30.88 -6.54 32.79
C MET A 580 31.13 -8.00 33.16
N GLY A 581 32.34 -8.30 33.66
CA GLY A 581 32.59 -9.45 34.53
C GLY A 581 33.26 -10.69 33.90
N ALA A 582 34.49 -10.58 33.41
CA ALA A 582 35.34 -11.74 33.12
C ALA A 582 36.83 -11.48 33.42
N ARG A 583 37.17 -11.32 34.72
CA ARG A 583 38.55 -11.49 35.21
C ARG A 583 38.65 -12.86 35.86
N VAL A 584 39.50 -13.73 35.33
CA VAL A 584 39.87 -15.03 35.92
C VAL A 584 41.39 -15.07 36.04
N SER A 585 41.90 -15.36 37.23
CA SER A 585 43.33 -15.51 37.51
C SER A 585 43.76 -16.97 37.34
N PRO A 586 44.98 -17.25 36.86
CA PRO A 586 45.47 -18.63 36.72
C PRO A 586 46.05 -19.19 38.03
N GLN A 587 45.78 -20.46 38.33
CA GLN A 587 46.57 -21.30 39.24
C GLN A 587 46.59 -22.74 38.72
N SER A 588 47.77 -23.38 38.80
CA SER A 588 48.08 -24.83 38.77
C SER A 588 47.16 -25.79 37.99
N ARG A 589 47.66 -26.64 37.09
CA ARG A 589 48.95 -27.37 37.13
C ARG A 589 49.65 -27.42 35.77
#